data_AF-A0AAQ3QVZ4-F1
#
_entry.id   AF-A0AAQ3QVZ4-F1
#
_cell.length_a   1.000
_cell.length_b   1.000
_cell.length_c   1.000
_cell.angle_alpha   90.00
_cell.angle_beta   90.00
_cell.angle_gamma   90.00
#
_symmetry.space_group_name_H-M   'P 1'
#
loop_
_entity.id
_entity.type
_entity.pdbx_description
1 polymer ?
#
loop_
_entity_poly.entity_id
_entity_poly.type
_entity_poly.pdbx_seq_one_letter_code
_entity_poly.pdbx_strand_id
1 'polypeptide(L)' 'MKSKRAAFADDLRKIGTTAVAASLVGIFLSEHRLLTAYAFVMGMVIWLIGIALTEEE' A
#
# COMPACT_ATOMS: atom_id res chain seq x y z
N MET A 1 -8.04 23.23 3.98
CA MET A 1 -6.98 22.56 4.75
C MET A 1 -7.39 21.10 4.89
N LYS A 2 -6.72 20.13 4.25
CA LYS A 2 -7.10 18.71 4.38
C LYS A 2 -7.09 18.34 5.86
N SER A 3 -8.10 17.62 6.33
CA SER A 3 -8.11 17.13 7.71
C SER A 3 -6.91 16.21 7.92
N LYS A 4 -6.37 16.14 9.14
CA LYS A 4 -5.25 15.23 9.45
C LYS A 4 -5.54 13.78 9.03
N ARG A 5 -6.82 13.38 9.15
CA ARG A 5 -7.32 12.07 8.71
C ARG A 5 -7.25 11.90 7.19
N ALA A 6 -7.65 12.91 6.42
CA ALA A 6 -7.58 12.87 4.96
C ALA A 6 -6.14 12.84 4.44
N ALA A 7 -5.21 13.54 5.11
CA ALA A 7 -3.79 13.46 4.78
C ALA A 7 -3.23 12.06 5.07
N PHE A 8 -3.56 11.49 6.23
CA PHE A 8 -3.13 10.16 6.61
C PHE A 8 -3.67 9.06 5.67
N ALA A 9 -4.95 9.15 5.27
CA ALA A 9 -5.56 8.24 4.30
C ALA A 9 -4.84 8.28 2.94
N ASP A 10 -4.50 9.48 2.46
CA ASP A 10 -3.76 9.68 1.21
C ASP A 10 -2.33 9.09 1.28
N ASP A 11 -1.64 9.27 2.40
CA ASP A 11 -0.31 8.71 2.61
C ASP A 11 -0.34 7.18 2.65
N LEU A 12 -1.31 6.58 3.35
CA LEU A 12 -1.51 5.13 3.36
C LEU A 12 -1.77 4.59 1.95
N ARG A 13 -2.57 5.30 1.14
CA ARG A 13 -2.82 4.91 -0.24
C ARG A 13 -1.53 4.89 -1.05
N LYS A 14 -0.71 5.94 -0.95
CA LYS A 14 0.57 6.04 -1.68
C LYS A 14 1.59 4.98 -1.26
N ILE A 15 1.74 4.76 0.05
CA ILE A 15 2.64 3.72 0.59
C ILE A 15 2.17 2.35 0.11
N GLY A 16 0.87 2.07 0.24
CA GLY A 16 0.28 0.81 -0.19
C GLY A 16 0.48 0.55 -1.67
N THR A 17 0.16 1.51 -2.55
CA THR A 17 0.40 1.36 -4.01
C THR A 17 1.87 1.17 -4.34
N THR A 18 2.77 1.85 -3.64
CA THR A 18 4.22 1.72 -3.87
C THR A 18 4.71 0.33 -3.47
N ALA A 19 4.28 -0.17 -2.31
CA ALA A 19 4.62 -1.51 -1.84
C ALA A 19 4.08 -2.60 -2.77
N VAL A 20 2.84 -2.45 -3.26
CA VAL A 20 2.22 -3.35 -4.25
C VAL A 20 3.04 -3.35 -5.54
N ALA A 21 3.34 -2.18 -6.10
CA ALA A 21 4.11 -2.06 -7.34
C ALA A 21 5.53 -2.64 -7.20
N ALA A 22 6.23 -2.30 -6.12
CA ALA A 22 7.56 -2.83 -5.84
C ALA A 22 7.54 -4.36 -5.68
N SER A 23 6.50 -4.93 -5.06
CA SER A 23 6.40 -6.38 -4.88
C SER A 23 6.05 -7.12 -6.17
N LEU A 24 5.24 -6.51 -7.05
CA LEU A 24 4.95 -7.06 -8.39
C LEU A 24 6.20 -7.15 -9.25
N VAL A 25 7.10 -6.17 -9.17
CA VAL A 25 8.39 -6.22 -9.85
C VAL A 25 9.36 -7.15 -9.10
N GLY A 26 9.37 -7.06 -7.76
CA GLY A 26 10.26 -7.81 -6.89
C GLY A 26 10.11 -9.32 -6.99
N ILE A 27 8.92 -9.84 -7.33
CA ILE A 27 8.71 -11.29 -7.44
C ILE A 27 9.52 -11.93 -8.57
N PHE A 28 9.89 -11.14 -9.59
CA PHE A 28 10.73 -11.57 -10.70
C PHE A 28 12.23 -11.31 -10.47
N LEU A 29 12.57 -10.38 -9.58
CA LEU A 29 13.95 -9.95 -9.32
C LEU A 29 14.55 -10.53 -8.02
N SER A 30 13.71 -11.00 -7.10
CA SER A 30 14.14 -11.48 -5.79
C SER A 30 14.22 -13.00 -5.72
N GLU A 31 15.27 -13.50 -5.06
CA GLU A 31 15.36 -14.92 -4.67
C GLU A 31 14.35 -15.26 -3.56
N HIS A 32 13.94 -14.27 -2.75
CA HIS A 32 13.04 -14.45 -1.60
C HIS A 32 11.56 -14.25 -1.97
N ARG A 33 11.06 -15.03 -2.93
CA ARG A 33 9.69 -14.90 -3.48
C ARG A 33 8.59 -14.91 -2.43
N LEU A 34 8.72 -15.75 -1.40
CA LEU A 34 7.74 -15.82 -0.30
C LEU A 34 7.69 -14.52 0.50
N LEU A 35 8.86 -13.93 0.80
CA LEU A 35 8.92 -12.65 1.50
C LEU A 35 8.32 -11.52 0.66
N THR A 36 8.57 -11.53 -0.65
CA THR A 36 7.96 -10.58 -1.58
C THR A 36 6.44 -10.73 -1.66
N ALA A 37 5.92 -11.96 -1.60
CA ALA A 37 4.48 -12.20 -1.54
C ALA A 37 3.86 -11.64 -0.24
N TYR A 38 4.51 -11.79 0.91
CA TYR A 38 4.06 -11.16 2.15
C TYR A 38 4.09 -9.63 2.07
N ALA A 39 5.13 -9.05 1.47
CA ALA A 39 5.22 -7.61 1.24
C ALA A 39 4.09 -7.10 0.32
N PHE A 40 3.72 -7.87 -0.71
CA PHE A 40 2.59 -7.58 -1.56
C PHE A 40 1.28 -7.55 -0.77
N VAL A 41 1.02 -8.59 0.03
CA VAL A 41 -0.20 -8.68 0.86
C VAL A 41 -0.27 -7.51 1.85
N MET A 42 0.83 -7.18 2.52
CA MET A 42 0.88 -6.04 3.43
C MET A 42 0.66 -4.71 2.70
N GLY A 43 1.22 -4.53 1.51
CA GLY A 43 0.97 -3.37 0.66
C GLY A 43 -0.51 -3.22 0.30
N MET A 44 -1.17 -4.33 -0.06
CA MET A 44 -2.62 -4.36 -0.31
C MET A 44 -3.42 -3.99 0.93
N VAL A 45 -3.09 -4.53 2.10
CA VAL A 45 -3.77 -4.20 3.37
C VAL A 45 -3.62 -2.70 3.68
N ILE A 46 -2.41 -2.15 3.60
CA ILE A 46 -2.14 -0.72 3.84
C ILE A 46 -2.94 0.14 2.86
N TRP A 47 -2.95 -0.23 1.59
CA TRP A 47 -3.70 0.48 0.55
C TRP A 47 -5.21 0.48 0.82
N LEU A 48 -5.77 -0.68 1.16
CA LEU A 48 -7.19 -0.83 1.48
C LEU A 48 -7.59 -0.06 2.73
N ILE A 49 -6.74 -0.01 3.77
CA ILE A 49 -6.96 0.84 4.94
C ILE A 49 -7.00 2.32 4.53
N GLY A 50 -6.08 2.74 3.67
CA GLY A 50 -6.09 4.11 3.12
C GLY A 50 -7.37 4.43 2.34
N ILE A 51 -7.89 3.49 1.57
CA ILE A 51 -9.19 3.62 0.88
C ILE A 51 -10.33 3.71 1.89
N ALA A 52 -10.40 2.80 2.87
CA ALA A 52 -11.47 2.78 3.87
C ALA A 52 -11.49 4.03 4.77
N LEU A 53 -10.33 4.67 4.96
CA LEU A 53 -10.21 5.93 5.69
C LEU A 53 -10.43 7.17 4.82
N THR A 54 -10.46 7.00 3.50
CA THR A 54 -10.89 8.07 2.58
C THR A 54 -12.41 8.15 2.71
N GLU A 55 -12.90 9.11 3.50
CA GLU A 55 -14.32 9.46 3.49
C GLU A 55 -14.69 9.92 2.07
N GLU A 56 -15.76 9.37 1.49
CA GLU A 56 -16.38 9.97 0.31
C GLU A 56 -16.83 11.37 0.72
N GLU A 57 -16.24 12.40 0.09
CA GLU A 57 -16.73 13.79 0.19
C GLU A 57 -18.15 13.89 -0.39
#